data_AF-A0A7V9ZX19-F1
#
_entry.id   AF-A0A7V9ZX19-F1
#
_cell.length_a   1.000
_cell.length_b   1.000
_cell.length_c   1.000
_cell.angle_alpha   90.00
_cell.angle_beta   90.00
_cell.angle_gamma   90.00
#
_symmetry.space_group_name_H-M   'P 1'
#
loop_
_entity.id
_entity.type
_entity.pdbx_description
1 polymer ?
#
loop_
_entity_poly.entity_id
_entity_poly.type
_entity_poly.pdbx_seq_one_letter_code
_entity_poly.pdbx_strand_id
1 'polypeptide(L)'
;PLYNWSAMRATNFDWWRQRVRGVRRIFDVFRIDHVLGFYRTYAFPWRPQRNAEFLPLSQDEMLQVTGGRAPYYTPRDDSNEEASEANRREGEEYLRVVLDAAESTRLVGEDLGTVPPYVRPSLQSLGIAGFKIPQWETLIDSSRVVAGDEYQRLSVATYATHDHKPLRAMWDEAFEDESATRDQARGDLNKIAQFAGVDSLPADANFDRDFYPRAMEALFRSEAWMAIVMITDLLARKDRFNVPGTASDSNWSRRLHMPVDRLKTSRAVKRRMKLVRSLLAEAGRI
;
A
#
# COMPACT_ATOMS: atom_id res chain seq x y z
N PRO A 1 -20.29 -1.79 -5.06
CA PRO A 1 -20.85 -1.73 -6.44
C PRO A 1 -19.74 -1.22 -7.36
N LEU A 2 -19.69 -1.70 -8.61
CA LEU A 2 -18.65 -1.29 -9.57
C LEU A 2 -19.02 0.05 -10.22
N TYR A 3 -18.03 0.76 -10.74
CA TYR A 3 -18.27 1.98 -11.52
C TYR A 3 -18.94 1.63 -12.84
N ASN A 4 -20.01 2.35 -13.17
CA ASN A 4 -20.59 2.33 -14.52
C ASN A 4 -19.93 3.44 -15.34
N TRP A 5 -18.74 3.15 -15.89
CA TRP A 5 -17.94 4.13 -16.63
C TRP A 5 -18.68 4.73 -17.81
N SER A 6 -19.50 3.95 -18.52
CA SER A 6 -20.33 4.45 -19.64
C SER A 6 -21.36 5.49 -19.18
N ALA A 7 -22.06 5.23 -18.07
CA ALA A 7 -22.99 6.20 -17.49
C ALA A 7 -22.27 7.45 -16.97
N MET A 8 -21.08 7.28 -16.36
CA MET A 8 -20.26 8.41 -15.92
C MET A 8 -19.81 9.26 -17.11
N ARG A 9 -19.34 8.64 -18.20
CA ARG A 9 -18.94 9.33 -19.43
C ARG A 9 -20.06 10.17 -20.02
N ALA A 10 -21.31 9.67 -19.98
CA ALA A 10 -22.50 10.42 -20.44
C ALA A 10 -22.76 11.72 -19.65
N THR A 11 -22.21 11.83 -18.43
CA THR A 11 -22.30 13.03 -17.57
C THR A 11 -20.97 13.78 -17.47
N ASN A 12 -20.03 13.56 -18.40
CA ASN A 12 -18.68 14.11 -18.36
C ASN A 12 -17.98 13.86 -17.00
N PHE A 13 -18.22 12.68 -16.43
CA PHE A 13 -17.63 12.22 -15.18
C PHE A 13 -17.88 13.17 -13.99
N ASP A 14 -19.03 13.85 -13.97
CA ASP A 14 -19.35 14.88 -12.98
C ASP A 14 -19.18 14.40 -11.53
N TRP A 15 -19.55 13.15 -11.23
CA TRP A 15 -19.33 12.56 -9.90
C TRP A 15 -17.86 12.58 -9.45
N TRP A 16 -16.94 12.16 -10.32
CA TRP A 16 -15.50 12.17 -10.01
C TRP A 16 -14.98 13.59 -9.88
N ARG A 17 -15.38 14.48 -10.80
CA ARG A 17 -14.98 15.90 -10.77
C ARG A 17 -15.43 16.58 -9.48
N GLN A 18 -16.68 16.37 -9.05
CA GLN A 18 -17.20 16.91 -7.80
C GLN A 18 -16.45 16.38 -6.59
N ARG A 19 -16.17 15.07 -6.55
CA ARG A 19 -15.43 14.44 -5.45
C ARG A 19 -14.02 15.03 -5.31
N VAL A 20 -13.29 15.16 -6.42
CA VAL A 20 -11.94 15.74 -6.43
C VAL A 20 -11.97 17.23 -6.05
N ARG A 21 -12.94 18.00 -6.56
CA ARG A 21 -13.15 19.41 -6.15
C ARG A 21 -13.41 19.55 -4.64
N GLY A 22 -14.06 18.57 -4.02
CA GLY A 22 -14.24 18.53 -2.56
C GLY A 22 -12.93 18.27 -1.84
N VAL A 23 -12.17 17.26 -2.27
CA VAL A 23 -10.89 16.86 -1.66
C VAL A 23 -9.84 17.97 -1.74
N ARG A 24 -9.67 18.59 -2.92
CA ARG A 24 -8.63 19.62 -3.15
C ARG A 24 -8.83 20.91 -2.34
N ARG A 25 -10.02 21.14 -1.78
CA ARG A 25 -10.28 22.30 -0.90
C ARG A 25 -9.56 22.18 0.45
N ILE A 26 -9.17 20.96 0.82
CA ILE A 26 -8.68 20.63 2.16
C ILE A 26 -7.24 20.09 2.09
N PHE A 27 -6.87 19.39 1.02
CA PHE A 27 -5.61 18.66 0.93
C PHE A 27 -4.75 19.12 -0.25
N ASP A 28 -3.44 19.25 0.00
CA ASP A 28 -2.42 19.50 -1.03
C ASP A 28 -2.06 18.22 -1.83
N VAL A 29 -2.29 17.06 -1.20
CA VAL A 29 -2.03 15.74 -1.77
C VAL A 29 -3.17 14.80 -1.37
N PHE A 30 -3.66 13.98 -2.30
CA PHE A 30 -4.62 12.92 -1.99
C PHE A 30 -4.20 11.58 -2.60
N ARG A 31 -4.64 10.50 -1.95
CA ARG A 31 -4.43 9.12 -2.38
C ARG A 31 -5.70 8.57 -2.99
N ILE A 32 -5.59 7.95 -4.17
CA ILE A 32 -6.60 7.02 -4.68
C ILE A 32 -6.23 5.63 -4.20
N ASP A 33 -7.12 5.07 -3.39
CA ASP A 33 -7.08 3.67 -2.98
C ASP A 33 -7.35 2.77 -4.20
N HIS A 34 -6.59 1.69 -4.33
CA HIS A 34 -6.69 0.72 -5.41
C HIS A 34 -6.80 1.37 -6.79
N VAL A 35 -5.76 2.11 -7.21
CA VAL A 35 -5.77 2.86 -8.47
C VAL A 35 -5.96 1.96 -9.70
N LEU A 36 -5.63 0.67 -9.56
CA LEU A 36 -5.87 -0.37 -10.56
C LEU A 36 -7.34 -0.42 -10.99
N GLY A 37 -8.30 -0.09 -10.09
CA GLY A 37 -9.72 -0.07 -10.38
C GLY A 37 -10.16 0.89 -11.50
N PHE A 38 -9.30 1.84 -11.88
CA PHE A 38 -9.49 2.69 -13.06
C PHE A 38 -9.21 1.94 -14.37
N TYR A 39 -8.30 0.97 -14.35
CA TYR A 39 -7.94 0.17 -15.52
C TYR A 39 -8.83 -1.08 -15.62
N ARG A 40 -8.93 -1.82 -14.51
CA ARG A 40 -9.76 -3.03 -14.40
C ARG A 40 -10.03 -3.35 -12.93
N THR A 41 -11.16 -4.00 -12.68
CA THR A 41 -11.55 -4.46 -11.34
C THR A 41 -11.90 -5.94 -11.38
N TYR A 42 -11.49 -6.69 -10.36
CA TYR A 42 -11.96 -8.07 -10.18
C TYR A 42 -13.36 -8.06 -9.57
N ALA A 43 -14.31 -8.63 -10.30
CA ALA A 43 -15.73 -8.57 -10.02
C ALA A 43 -16.29 -9.96 -9.69
N PHE A 44 -17.25 -9.98 -8.76
CA PHE A 44 -18.02 -11.17 -8.44
C PHE A 44 -19.44 -11.02 -9.03
N PRO A 45 -20.01 -12.07 -9.67
CA PRO A 45 -21.36 -12.00 -10.23
C PRO A 45 -22.47 -12.20 -9.17
N TRP A 46 -22.10 -12.11 -7.90
CA TRP A 46 -22.98 -12.20 -6.73
C TRP A 46 -22.60 -11.18 -5.67
N ARG A 47 -23.42 -11.08 -4.62
CA ARG A 47 -23.17 -10.17 -3.51
C ARG A 47 -22.07 -10.73 -2.58
N PRO A 48 -21.17 -9.90 -2.04
CA PRO A 48 -20.08 -10.36 -1.16
C PRO A 48 -20.50 -11.23 0.03
N GLN A 49 -21.72 -11.07 0.54
CA GLN A 49 -22.26 -11.89 1.64
C GLN A 49 -22.31 -13.40 1.30
N ARG A 50 -22.35 -13.74 0.02
CA ARG A 50 -22.40 -15.11 -0.47
C ARG A 50 -21.01 -15.71 -0.70
N ASN A 51 -19.93 -14.95 -0.52
CA ASN A 51 -18.58 -15.44 -0.82
C ASN A 51 -18.25 -16.74 -0.06
N ALA A 52 -18.70 -16.88 1.19
CA ALA A 52 -18.48 -18.09 1.99
C ALA A 52 -19.15 -19.34 1.39
N GLU A 53 -20.21 -19.20 0.58
CA GLU A 53 -20.85 -20.32 -0.12
C GLU A 53 -19.92 -20.91 -1.20
N PHE A 54 -19.03 -20.10 -1.78
CA PHE A 54 -18.24 -20.46 -2.96
C PHE A 54 -16.75 -20.71 -2.67
N LEU A 55 -16.20 -20.08 -1.63
CA LEU A 55 -14.79 -20.25 -1.25
C LEU A 55 -14.33 -21.70 -1.02
N PRO A 56 -15.13 -22.62 -0.44
CA PRO A 56 -14.70 -24.00 -0.25
C PRO A 56 -14.87 -24.88 -1.49
N LEU A 57 -15.53 -24.40 -2.54
CA LEU A 57 -15.86 -25.18 -3.72
C LEU A 57 -14.71 -25.18 -4.73
N SER A 58 -14.56 -26.29 -5.45
CA SER A 58 -13.81 -26.30 -6.70
C SER A 58 -14.46 -25.37 -7.74
N GLN A 59 -13.71 -25.03 -8.79
CA GLN A 59 -14.23 -24.19 -9.86
C GLN A 59 -15.47 -24.80 -10.54
N ASP A 60 -15.47 -26.11 -10.79
CA ASP A 60 -16.59 -26.80 -11.43
C ASP A 60 -17.84 -26.82 -10.54
N GLU A 61 -17.68 -27.10 -9.25
CA GLU A 61 -18.78 -27.05 -8.27
C GLU A 61 -19.36 -25.63 -8.16
N MET A 62 -18.50 -24.61 -8.09
CA MET A 62 -18.92 -23.21 -8.08
C MET A 62 -19.71 -22.86 -9.34
N LEU A 63 -19.25 -23.29 -10.52
CA LEU A 63 -19.96 -23.05 -11.78
C LEU A 63 -21.33 -23.73 -11.80
N GLN A 64 -21.46 -24.94 -11.26
CA GLN A 64 -22.75 -25.62 -11.16
C GLN A 64 -23.76 -24.83 -10.31
N VAL A 65 -23.35 -24.34 -9.13
CA VAL A 65 -24.26 -23.61 -8.22
C VAL A 65 -24.53 -22.16 -8.62
N THR A 66 -23.69 -21.57 -9.48
CA THR A 66 -23.82 -20.17 -9.92
C THR A 66 -24.51 -20.01 -11.28
N GLY A 67 -24.81 -21.13 -11.95
CA GLY A 67 -25.33 -21.16 -13.31
C GLY A 67 -24.28 -20.77 -14.34
N GLY A 68 -23.03 -21.23 -14.15
CA GLY A 68 -21.90 -21.00 -15.04
C GLY A 68 -21.20 -19.65 -14.89
N ARG A 69 -21.55 -18.87 -13.85
CA ARG A 69 -20.98 -17.51 -13.66
C ARG A 69 -19.78 -17.59 -12.73
N ALA A 70 -18.59 -17.29 -13.22
CA ALA A 70 -17.39 -17.15 -12.40
C ALA A 70 -17.07 -15.68 -12.06
N PRO A 71 -16.27 -15.41 -11.02
CA PRO A 71 -15.62 -14.11 -10.84
C PRO A 71 -14.68 -13.80 -12.00
N TYR A 72 -14.58 -12.54 -12.39
CA TYR A 72 -13.92 -12.12 -13.63
C TYR A 72 -13.35 -10.71 -13.51
N TYR A 73 -12.35 -10.37 -14.33
CA TYR A 73 -11.92 -8.99 -14.48
C TYR A 73 -12.85 -8.24 -15.43
N THR A 74 -13.22 -7.02 -15.07
CA THR A 74 -13.99 -6.09 -15.90
C THR A 74 -13.24 -4.75 -16.02
N PRO A 75 -13.22 -4.10 -17.19
CA PRO A 75 -13.90 -4.51 -18.42
C PRO A 75 -13.22 -5.69 -19.14
N ARG A 76 -11.91 -5.90 -18.96
CA ARG A 76 -11.14 -6.96 -19.62
C ARG A 76 -10.11 -7.58 -18.68
N ASP A 77 -9.70 -8.80 -18.95
CA ASP A 77 -8.81 -9.61 -18.11
C ASP A 77 -7.32 -9.54 -18.45
N ASP A 78 -6.95 -8.68 -19.40
CA ASP A 78 -5.58 -8.57 -19.94
C ASP A 78 -5.06 -9.89 -20.54
N SER A 79 -5.94 -10.75 -21.05
CA SER A 79 -5.56 -12.04 -21.67
C SER A 79 -4.73 -11.89 -22.96
N ASN A 80 -4.76 -10.71 -23.59
CA ASN A 80 -3.96 -10.39 -24.76
C ASN A 80 -3.55 -8.90 -24.75
N GLU A 81 -2.67 -8.54 -25.69
CA GLU A 81 -2.11 -7.19 -25.81
C GLU A 81 -3.18 -6.14 -26.13
N GLU A 82 -4.14 -6.46 -27.02
CA GLU A 82 -5.24 -5.55 -27.35
C GLU A 82 -6.12 -5.24 -26.13
N ALA A 83 -6.44 -6.26 -25.33
CA ALA A 83 -7.21 -6.10 -24.10
C ALA A 83 -6.46 -5.23 -23.06
N SER A 84 -5.16 -5.48 -22.90
CA SER A 84 -4.29 -4.73 -22.00
C SER A 84 -4.17 -3.26 -22.41
N GLU A 85 -3.99 -3.02 -23.71
CA GLU A 85 -3.88 -1.68 -24.29
C GLU A 85 -5.21 -0.92 -24.19
N ALA A 86 -6.35 -1.59 -24.39
CA ALA A 86 -7.67 -0.98 -24.20
C ALA A 86 -7.91 -0.59 -22.73
N ASN A 87 -7.57 -1.47 -21.78
CA ASN A 87 -7.64 -1.16 -20.35
C ASN A 87 -6.72 0.00 -19.96
N ARG A 88 -5.50 0.04 -20.51
CA ARG A 88 -4.57 1.17 -20.34
C ARG A 88 -5.18 2.48 -20.81
N ARG A 89 -5.67 2.54 -22.06
CA ARG A 89 -6.26 3.76 -22.66
C ARG A 89 -7.46 4.28 -21.87
N GLU A 90 -8.38 3.40 -21.49
CA GLU A 90 -9.56 3.75 -20.70
C GLU A 90 -9.17 4.20 -19.29
N GLY A 91 -8.27 3.48 -18.61
CA GLY A 91 -7.77 3.87 -17.30
C GLY A 91 -7.09 5.24 -17.31
N GLU A 92 -6.29 5.54 -18.34
CA GLU A 92 -5.70 6.86 -18.52
C GLU A 92 -6.73 7.95 -18.81
N GLU A 93 -7.77 7.68 -19.61
CA GLU A 93 -8.90 8.60 -19.82
C GLU A 93 -9.51 9.00 -18.47
N TYR A 94 -9.85 8.01 -17.65
CA TYR A 94 -10.48 8.26 -16.35
C TYR A 94 -9.54 8.97 -15.37
N LEU A 95 -8.25 8.63 -15.35
CA LEU A 95 -7.27 9.31 -14.48
C LEU A 95 -7.01 10.74 -14.93
N ARG A 96 -7.02 11.04 -16.25
CA ARG A 96 -6.91 12.43 -16.75
C ARG A 96 -8.07 13.30 -16.28
N VAL A 97 -9.28 12.76 -16.17
CA VAL A 97 -10.43 13.47 -15.57
C VAL A 97 -10.14 13.84 -14.12
N VAL A 98 -9.57 12.92 -13.34
CA VAL A 98 -9.21 13.17 -11.94
C VAL A 98 -8.14 14.25 -11.85
N LEU A 99 -7.09 14.15 -12.67
CA LEU A 99 -5.98 15.11 -12.69
C LEU A 99 -6.46 16.52 -13.11
N ASP A 100 -7.29 16.63 -14.14
CA ASP A 100 -7.90 17.88 -14.58
C ASP A 100 -8.72 18.53 -13.45
N ALA A 101 -9.50 17.73 -12.72
CA ALA A 101 -10.26 18.22 -11.57
C ALA A 101 -9.37 18.56 -10.35
N ALA A 102 -8.18 17.98 -10.24
CA ALA A 102 -7.27 18.20 -9.12
C ALA A 102 -6.52 19.53 -9.21
N GLU A 103 -6.38 20.12 -10.39
CA GLU A 103 -5.57 21.33 -10.63
C GLU A 103 -4.15 21.16 -10.07
N SER A 104 -3.74 22.00 -9.10
CA SER A 104 -2.41 21.94 -8.49
C SER A 104 -2.28 20.90 -7.37
N THR A 105 -3.38 20.27 -6.94
CA THR A 105 -3.37 19.24 -5.91
C THR A 105 -2.78 17.94 -6.46
N ARG A 106 -1.81 17.38 -5.74
CA ARG A 106 -1.08 16.20 -6.21
C ARG A 106 -1.82 14.91 -5.90
N LEU A 107 -1.66 13.93 -6.79
CA LEU A 107 -2.29 12.61 -6.69
C LEU A 107 -1.24 11.52 -6.47
N VAL A 108 -1.51 10.63 -5.51
CA VAL A 108 -0.82 9.36 -5.31
C VAL A 108 -1.79 8.23 -5.64
N GLY A 109 -1.38 7.31 -6.50
CA GLY A 109 -2.14 6.08 -6.78
C GLY A 109 -1.58 4.94 -5.96
N GLU A 110 -2.42 4.25 -5.19
CA GLU A 110 -1.98 3.00 -4.57
C GLU A 110 -2.07 1.84 -5.59
N ASP A 111 -0.89 1.36 -5.98
CA ASP A 111 -0.63 0.30 -6.95
C ASP A 111 -0.01 -0.94 -6.30
N LEU A 112 -0.67 -1.50 -5.28
CA LEU A 112 -0.24 -2.72 -4.60
C LEU A 112 -1.09 -3.93 -5.02
N GLY A 113 -0.58 -5.13 -4.73
CA GLY A 113 -1.23 -6.40 -5.08
C GLY A 113 -0.85 -6.88 -6.47
N THR A 114 -1.83 -7.39 -7.22
CA THR A 114 -1.61 -7.98 -8.56
C THR A 114 -1.68 -6.89 -9.64
N VAL A 115 -0.55 -6.20 -9.85
CA VAL A 115 -0.45 -5.05 -10.75
C VAL A 115 -0.10 -5.48 -12.17
N PRO A 116 -0.92 -5.16 -13.20
CA PRO A 116 -0.55 -5.39 -14.59
C PRO A 116 0.72 -4.60 -14.98
N PRO A 117 1.60 -5.15 -15.84
CA PRO A 117 2.88 -4.52 -16.19
C PRO A 117 2.76 -3.10 -16.78
N TYR A 118 1.65 -2.78 -17.44
CA TYR A 118 1.41 -1.46 -18.05
C TYR A 118 0.97 -0.39 -17.04
N VAL A 119 0.49 -0.76 -15.85
CA VAL A 119 -0.11 0.21 -14.90
C VAL A 119 0.94 1.16 -14.34
N ARG A 120 2.09 0.65 -13.86
CA ARG A 120 3.16 1.49 -13.30
C ARG A 120 3.74 2.48 -14.33
N PRO A 121 4.10 2.06 -15.57
CA PRO A 121 4.47 3.00 -16.64
C PRO A 121 3.38 4.02 -16.97
N SER A 122 2.11 3.60 -17.01
CA SER A 122 0.97 4.49 -17.24
C SER A 122 0.87 5.58 -16.17
N LEU A 123 0.88 5.21 -14.89
CA LEU A 123 0.87 6.15 -13.76
C LEU A 123 2.04 7.14 -13.84
N GLN A 124 3.25 6.63 -14.14
CA GLN A 124 4.44 7.47 -14.30
C GLN A 124 4.27 8.48 -15.43
N SER A 125 3.73 8.07 -16.58
CA SER A 125 3.49 8.97 -17.73
C SER A 125 2.46 10.07 -17.42
N LEU A 126 1.53 9.79 -16.50
CA LEU A 126 0.51 10.73 -16.03
C LEU A 126 0.99 11.62 -14.88
N GLY A 127 2.22 11.43 -14.38
CA GLY A 127 2.74 12.17 -13.23
C GLY A 127 2.11 11.74 -11.89
N ILE A 128 1.59 10.51 -11.79
CA ILE A 128 1.00 9.96 -10.58
C ILE A 128 2.04 9.10 -9.85
N ALA A 129 2.31 9.43 -8.58
CA ALA A 129 3.23 8.64 -7.76
C ALA A 129 2.59 7.30 -7.34
N GLY A 130 3.31 6.20 -7.57
CA GLY A 130 2.99 4.87 -7.05
C GLY A 130 3.61 4.59 -5.68
N PHE A 131 3.22 3.50 -5.03
CA PHE A 131 3.77 3.04 -3.77
C PHE A 131 5.00 2.16 -3.96
N LYS A 132 5.91 2.25 -3.00
CA LYS A 132 7.08 1.40 -2.84
C LYS A 132 7.09 0.84 -1.43
N ILE A 133 6.94 -0.49 -1.33
CA ILE A 133 6.97 -1.22 -0.07
C ILE A 133 8.26 -2.04 -0.06
N PRO A 134 9.30 -1.65 0.71
CA PRO A 134 10.65 -2.19 0.53
C PRO A 134 10.77 -3.70 0.48
N GLN A 135 10.04 -4.42 1.34
CA GLN A 135 10.04 -5.88 1.38
C GLN A 135 9.31 -6.56 0.20
N TRP A 136 8.63 -5.80 -0.65
CA TRP A 136 7.97 -6.28 -1.86
C TRP A 136 8.66 -5.79 -3.15
N GLU A 137 9.55 -4.81 -3.04
CA GLU A 137 10.36 -4.33 -4.17
C GLU A 137 11.59 -5.25 -4.33
N THR A 138 11.34 -6.42 -4.90
CA THR A 138 12.37 -7.42 -5.25
C THR A 138 12.42 -7.64 -6.75
N LEU A 139 13.61 -7.69 -7.33
CA LEU A 139 13.78 -8.04 -8.73
C LEU A 139 13.43 -9.51 -8.97
N ILE A 140 12.61 -9.77 -10.00
CA ILE A 140 12.08 -11.11 -10.32
C ILE A 140 13.22 -12.09 -10.67
N ASP A 141 14.30 -11.62 -11.28
CA ASP A 141 15.41 -12.44 -11.80
C ASP A 141 16.40 -12.89 -10.73
N SER A 142 16.66 -12.03 -9.75
CA SER A 142 17.76 -12.15 -8.80
C SER A 142 17.30 -12.25 -7.35
N SER A 143 15.99 -12.06 -7.10
CA SER A 143 15.42 -11.90 -5.75
C SER A 143 16.09 -10.79 -4.93
N ARG A 144 16.86 -9.91 -5.58
CA ARG A 144 17.55 -8.79 -4.95
C ARG A 144 16.53 -7.75 -4.53
N VAL A 145 16.61 -7.30 -3.27
CA VAL A 145 15.86 -6.15 -2.79
C VAL A 145 16.37 -4.89 -3.48
N VAL A 146 15.47 -4.11 -4.06
CA VAL A 146 15.79 -2.85 -4.72
C VAL A 146 16.18 -1.83 -3.65
N ALA A 147 17.37 -1.23 -3.78
CA ALA A 147 17.86 -0.25 -2.83
C ALA A 147 17.06 1.06 -2.94
N GLY A 148 17.03 1.83 -1.85
CA GLY A 148 16.24 3.05 -1.79
C GLY A 148 16.68 4.12 -2.79
N ASP A 149 17.97 4.18 -3.11
CA ASP A 149 18.55 5.10 -4.10
C ASP A 149 18.24 4.71 -5.56
N GLU A 150 17.79 3.48 -5.79
CA GLU A 150 17.28 3.01 -7.08
C GLU A 150 15.78 3.31 -7.28
N TYR A 151 15.09 3.82 -6.26
CA TYR A 151 13.67 4.11 -6.37
C TYR A 151 13.41 5.25 -7.35
N GLN A 152 12.39 5.09 -8.19
CA GLN A 152 11.91 6.18 -9.02
C GLN A 152 11.49 7.36 -8.13
N ARG A 153 12.03 8.54 -8.44
CA ARG A 153 11.74 9.78 -7.69
C ARG A 153 10.24 10.03 -7.52
N LEU A 154 9.43 9.79 -8.54
CA LEU A 154 7.96 9.93 -8.49
C LEU A 154 7.31 8.70 -7.81
N SER A 155 7.54 8.53 -6.51
CA SER A 155 6.97 7.43 -5.74
C SER A 155 6.78 7.78 -4.25
N VAL A 156 6.03 6.94 -3.54
CA VAL A 156 5.79 7.03 -2.10
C VAL A 156 6.31 5.76 -1.42
N ALA A 157 7.35 5.89 -0.60
CA ALA A 157 7.91 4.77 0.14
C ALA A 157 7.31 4.66 1.55
N THR A 158 6.95 3.45 1.96
CA THR A 158 6.51 3.13 3.34
C THR A 158 6.73 1.65 3.62
N TYR A 159 6.95 1.27 4.88
CA TYR A 159 7.08 -0.15 5.25
C TYR A 159 5.76 -0.90 5.31
N ALA A 160 4.68 -0.17 5.57
CA ALA A 160 3.37 -0.76 5.75
C ALA A 160 2.28 0.28 5.49
N THR A 161 1.06 -0.23 5.27
CA THR A 161 -0.17 0.56 5.31
C THR A 161 -1.00 0.14 6.52
N HIS A 162 -2.14 0.78 6.74
CA HIS A 162 -3.06 0.44 7.83
C HIS A 162 -3.58 -1.01 7.79
N ASP A 163 -3.47 -1.69 6.65
CA ASP A 163 -3.85 -3.09 6.44
C ASP A 163 -2.80 -4.10 6.94
N HIS A 164 -1.58 -3.62 7.18
CA HIS A 164 -0.41 -4.46 7.43
C HIS A 164 0.00 -4.41 8.91
N LYS A 165 0.77 -5.41 9.33
CA LYS A 165 1.38 -5.44 10.66
C LYS A 165 2.44 -4.33 10.73
N PRO A 166 2.49 -3.52 11.80
CA PRO A 166 3.60 -2.60 12.01
C PRO A 166 4.91 -3.36 12.27
N LEU A 167 6.05 -2.70 12.07
CA LEU A 167 7.39 -3.28 12.20
C LEU A 167 7.60 -3.95 13.55
N ARG A 168 7.12 -3.34 14.64
CA ARG A 168 7.27 -3.92 15.98
C ARG A 168 6.47 -5.22 16.15
N ALA A 169 5.26 -5.29 15.61
CA ALA A 169 4.47 -6.53 15.65
C ALA A 169 5.12 -7.63 14.80
N MET A 170 5.63 -7.27 13.62
CA MET A 170 6.36 -8.20 12.75
C MET A 170 7.64 -8.73 13.44
N TRP A 171 8.34 -7.87 14.17
CA TRP A 171 9.50 -8.25 14.97
C TRP A 171 9.17 -9.26 16.08
N ASP A 172 8.19 -8.94 16.92
CA ASP A 172 7.73 -9.83 17.99
C ASP A 172 7.32 -11.20 17.40
N GLU A 173 6.61 -11.19 16.27
CA GLU A 173 6.20 -12.43 15.60
C GLU A 173 7.36 -13.28 15.06
N ALA A 174 8.41 -12.64 14.56
CA ALA A 174 9.58 -13.35 14.04
C ALA A 174 10.44 -13.93 15.18
N PHE A 175 10.64 -13.18 16.26
CA PHE A 175 11.65 -13.51 17.28
C PHE A 175 11.08 -14.02 18.59
N GLU A 176 9.85 -13.65 18.96
CA GLU A 176 9.26 -13.89 20.29
C GLU A 176 8.07 -14.88 20.22
N ASP A 177 7.22 -14.81 19.20
CA ASP A 177 5.98 -15.61 19.13
C ASP A 177 6.12 -16.92 18.33
N GLU A 178 5.43 -17.97 18.77
CA GLU A 178 5.18 -19.18 17.98
C GLU A 178 3.93 -18.99 17.13
N SER A 179 4.10 -18.39 15.94
CA SER A 179 3.01 -18.19 14.97
C SER A 179 3.24 -18.97 13.68
N ALA A 180 2.14 -19.36 13.02
CA ALA A 180 2.21 -20.01 11.71
C ALA A 180 2.83 -19.12 10.60
N THR A 181 2.88 -17.81 10.83
CA THR A 181 3.44 -16.81 9.88
C THR A 181 4.82 -16.29 10.31
N ARG A 182 5.45 -16.91 11.31
CA ARG A 182 6.78 -16.54 11.85
C ARG A 182 7.87 -16.47 10.79
N ASP A 183 7.95 -17.45 9.91
CA ASP A 183 8.99 -17.50 8.87
C ASP A 183 8.77 -16.42 7.81
N GLN A 184 7.50 -16.13 7.48
CA GLN A 184 7.15 -15.01 6.61
C GLN A 184 7.56 -13.67 7.23
N ALA A 185 7.25 -13.45 8.52
CA ALA A 185 7.65 -12.25 9.24
C ALA A 185 9.19 -12.09 9.27
N ARG A 186 9.93 -13.18 9.53
CA ARG A 186 11.40 -13.17 9.50
C ARG A 186 11.93 -12.86 8.10
N GLY A 187 11.33 -13.44 7.05
CA GLY A 187 11.67 -13.16 5.66
C GLY A 187 11.48 -11.69 5.29
N ASP A 188 10.36 -11.09 5.68
CA ASP A 188 10.06 -9.68 5.41
C ASP A 188 11.01 -8.73 6.19
N LEU A 189 11.32 -9.04 7.45
CA LEU A 189 12.31 -8.27 8.22
C LEU A 189 13.72 -8.36 7.62
N ASN A 190 14.11 -9.53 7.11
CA ASN A 190 15.40 -9.69 6.42
C ASN A 190 15.44 -8.86 5.13
N LYS A 191 14.35 -8.81 4.36
CA LYS A 191 14.29 -7.92 3.18
C LYS A 191 14.38 -6.44 3.56
N ILE A 192 13.75 -6.04 4.67
CA ILE A 192 13.88 -4.67 5.19
C ILE A 192 15.31 -4.39 5.66
N ALA A 193 15.98 -5.37 6.27
CA ALA A 193 17.38 -5.27 6.66
C ALA A 193 18.28 -5.11 5.41
N GLN A 194 18.05 -5.90 4.36
CA GLN A 194 18.77 -5.81 3.08
C GLN A 194 18.56 -4.45 2.41
N PHE A 195 17.32 -3.95 2.39
CA PHE A 195 17.01 -2.58 1.96
C PHE A 195 17.79 -1.53 2.76
N ALA A 196 18.04 -1.80 4.04
CA ALA A 196 18.85 -0.97 4.93
C ALA A 196 20.37 -1.23 4.86
N GLY A 197 20.85 -2.00 3.86
CA GLY A 197 22.26 -2.31 3.68
C GLY A 197 22.82 -3.33 4.68
N VAL A 198 21.96 -4.16 5.28
CA VAL A 198 22.33 -5.23 6.20
C VAL A 198 21.96 -6.58 5.58
N ASP A 199 22.96 -7.41 5.29
CA ASP A 199 22.78 -8.69 4.58
C ASP A 199 21.79 -9.64 5.28
N SER A 200 21.88 -9.72 6.62
CA SER A 200 20.98 -10.51 7.46
C SER A 200 20.94 -9.99 8.90
N LEU A 201 19.82 -10.22 9.59
CA LEU A 201 19.69 -9.88 11.00
C LEU A 201 20.41 -10.92 11.89
N PRO A 202 21.30 -10.49 12.80
CA PRO A 202 21.87 -11.37 13.81
C PRO A 202 20.81 -12.08 14.66
N ALA A 203 21.12 -13.27 15.18
CA ALA A 203 20.19 -14.03 16.02
C ALA A 203 19.85 -13.32 17.34
N ASP A 204 20.78 -12.50 17.85
CA ASP A 204 20.65 -11.69 19.07
C ASP A 204 20.34 -10.21 18.79
N ALA A 205 19.92 -9.91 17.55
CA ALA A 205 19.60 -8.55 17.15
C ALA A 205 18.52 -7.95 18.07
N ASN A 206 18.62 -6.65 18.29
CA ASN A 206 17.66 -5.89 19.08
C ASN A 206 16.90 -4.90 18.19
N PHE A 207 15.57 -4.87 18.32
CA PHE A 207 14.70 -4.01 17.52
C PHE A 207 15.11 -2.53 17.59
N ASP A 208 15.31 -1.98 18.79
CA ASP A 208 15.55 -0.54 19.00
C ASP A 208 16.99 -0.11 18.66
N ARG A 209 17.96 -1.03 18.78
CA ARG A 209 19.39 -0.75 18.55
C ARG A 209 19.84 -1.09 17.13
N ASP A 210 19.49 -2.26 16.63
CA ASP A 210 20.14 -2.85 15.45
C ASP A 210 19.28 -2.76 14.18
N PHE A 211 17.95 -2.72 14.33
CA PHE A 211 17.00 -2.75 13.21
C PHE A 211 16.31 -1.41 12.97
N TYR A 212 15.56 -0.89 13.95
CA TYR A 212 14.70 0.27 13.79
C TYR A 212 15.44 1.52 13.28
N PRO A 213 16.62 1.92 13.83
CA PRO A 213 17.33 3.09 13.33
C PRO A 213 17.74 2.94 11.86
N ARG A 214 18.25 1.76 11.47
CA ARG A 214 18.69 1.48 10.09
C ARG A 214 17.54 1.43 9.11
N ALA A 215 16.42 0.81 9.48
CA ALA A 215 15.21 0.82 8.67
C ALA A 215 14.72 2.27 8.44
N MET A 216 14.57 3.06 9.50
CA MET A 216 14.13 4.46 9.35
C MET A 216 15.10 5.29 8.49
N GLU A 217 16.41 5.12 8.70
CA GLU A 217 17.45 5.79 7.92
C GLU A 217 17.36 5.47 6.43
N ALA A 218 17.26 4.18 6.08
CA ALA A 218 17.16 3.75 4.69
C ALA A 218 15.86 4.23 4.01
N LEU A 219 14.74 4.23 4.74
CA LEU A 219 13.49 4.80 4.22
C LEU A 219 13.64 6.30 3.91
N PHE A 220 14.27 7.07 4.81
CA PHE A 220 14.44 8.51 4.62
C PHE A 220 15.45 8.86 3.54
N ARG A 221 16.48 8.03 3.35
CA ARG A 221 17.48 8.15 2.28
C ARG A 221 17.03 7.65 0.92
N SER A 222 15.88 6.97 0.82
CA SER A 222 15.35 6.56 -0.48
C SER A 222 15.15 7.76 -1.41
N GLU A 223 15.19 7.56 -2.73
CA GLU A 223 14.93 8.61 -3.72
C GLU A 223 13.44 8.97 -3.84
N ALA A 224 12.55 8.20 -3.21
CA ALA A 224 11.11 8.42 -3.27
C ALA A 224 10.69 9.86 -2.94
N TRP A 225 9.71 10.39 -3.68
CA TRP A 225 9.16 11.74 -3.50
C TRP A 225 8.74 11.97 -2.05
N MET A 226 8.01 11.00 -1.49
CA MET A 226 7.60 11.02 -0.08
C MET A 226 8.00 9.71 0.61
N ALA A 227 8.49 9.83 1.84
CA ALA A 227 8.61 8.72 2.78
C ALA A 227 7.53 8.88 3.84
N ILE A 228 6.68 7.86 4.01
CA ILE A 228 5.61 7.86 5.01
C ILE A 228 5.95 6.86 6.09
N VAL A 229 5.85 7.28 7.36
CA VAL A 229 5.99 6.41 8.52
C VAL A 229 4.65 6.37 9.23
N MET A 230 4.08 5.17 9.40
CA MET A 230 2.86 5.02 10.17
C MET A 230 3.09 5.41 11.63
N ILE A 231 2.08 5.95 12.30
CA ILE A 231 2.19 6.33 13.71
C ILE A 231 2.54 5.15 14.62
N THR A 232 2.16 3.93 14.23
CA THR A 232 2.53 2.69 14.92
C THR A 232 4.02 2.43 14.79
N ASP A 233 4.61 2.55 13.60
CA ASP A 233 6.06 2.40 13.42
C ASP A 233 6.83 3.53 14.09
N LEU A 234 6.38 4.78 13.91
CA LEU A 234 6.96 5.98 14.54
C LEU A 234 7.06 5.84 16.07
N LEU A 235 6.09 5.17 16.69
CA LEU A 235 6.01 4.92 18.13
C LEU A 235 6.39 3.48 18.52
N ALA A 236 6.93 2.67 17.60
CA ALA A 236 7.20 1.23 17.72
C ALA A 236 6.11 0.48 18.51
N ARG A 237 4.88 0.61 18.01
CA ARG A 237 3.68 -0.02 18.55
C ARG A 237 3.34 -1.26 17.74
N LYS A 238 2.73 -2.23 18.39
CA LYS A 238 2.21 -3.46 17.77
C LYS A 238 0.74 -3.38 17.35
N ASP A 239 0.10 -2.24 17.61
CA ASP A 239 -1.31 -2.05 17.35
C ASP A 239 -1.60 -2.16 15.84
N ARG A 240 -2.53 -3.02 15.45
CA ARG A 240 -2.99 -3.20 14.07
C ARG A 240 -4.37 -2.56 13.89
N PHE A 241 -4.51 -1.69 12.90
CA PHE A 241 -5.76 -0.95 12.67
C PHE A 241 -6.79 -1.75 11.87
N ASN A 242 -6.33 -2.54 10.90
CA ASN A 242 -7.19 -3.37 10.07
C ASN A 242 -6.54 -4.73 9.78
N VAL A 243 -7.35 -5.78 9.78
CA VAL A 243 -7.01 -7.11 9.27
C VAL A 243 -7.87 -7.36 8.02
N PRO A 244 -7.30 -7.25 6.80
CA PRO A 244 -8.03 -7.48 5.56
C PRO A 244 -8.74 -8.84 5.54
N GLY A 245 -9.89 -8.89 4.86
CA GLY A 245 -10.69 -10.11 4.73
C GLY A 245 -11.49 -10.51 5.99
N THR A 246 -11.47 -9.69 7.04
CA THR A 246 -12.24 -9.96 8.26
C THR A 246 -13.30 -8.88 8.51
N ALA A 247 -14.51 -9.32 8.87
CA ALA A 247 -15.54 -8.45 9.43
C ALA A 247 -15.48 -8.57 10.96
N SER A 248 -14.65 -7.75 11.60
CA SER A 248 -14.44 -7.76 13.05
C SER A 248 -14.64 -6.37 13.64
N ASP A 249 -15.28 -6.28 14.80
CA ASP A 249 -15.42 -5.04 15.60
C ASP A 249 -14.08 -4.47 16.06
N SER A 250 -13.01 -5.27 15.98
CA SER A 250 -11.64 -4.83 16.28
C SER A 250 -10.99 -4.00 15.16
N ASN A 251 -11.49 -4.10 13.92
CA ASN A 251 -11.03 -3.26 12.82
C ASN A 251 -11.52 -1.82 13.04
N TRP A 252 -10.65 -0.85 12.76
CA TRP A 252 -10.96 0.59 12.82
C TRP A 252 -11.38 1.14 14.19
N SER A 253 -11.27 0.36 15.26
CA SER A 253 -11.63 0.77 16.63
C SER A 253 -10.42 1.10 17.50
N ARG A 254 -9.21 0.70 17.09
CA ARG A 254 -7.97 0.96 17.85
C ARG A 254 -7.65 2.45 17.91
N ARG A 255 -7.33 2.91 19.13
CA ARG A 255 -6.88 4.28 19.43
C ARG A 255 -5.48 4.24 20.01
N LEU A 256 -4.77 5.37 19.91
CA LEU A 256 -3.54 5.54 20.68
C LEU A 256 -3.86 5.43 22.17
N HIS A 257 -2.98 4.73 22.91
CA HIS A 257 -3.14 4.48 24.35
C HIS A 257 -3.18 5.75 25.22
N MET A 258 -2.78 6.90 24.67
CA MET A 258 -2.90 8.20 25.33
C MET A 258 -2.99 9.34 24.31
N PRO A 259 -3.50 10.52 24.72
CA PRO A 259 -3.55 11.71 23.87
C PRO A 259 -2.15 12.25 23.50
N VAL A 260 -2.07 13.03 22.41
CA VAL A 260 -0.80 13.48 21.81
C VAL A 260 0.00 14.42 22.71
N ASP A 261 -0.66 15.27 23.49
CA ASP A 261 -0.02 16.15 24.47
C ASP A 261 0.72 15.35 25.56
N ARG A 262 0.16 14.22 25.99
CA ARG A 262 0.79 13.29 26.93
C ARG A 262 1.91 12.47 26.31
N LEU A 263 1.80 12.09 25.04
CA LEU A 263 2.92 11.42 24.34
C LEU A 263 4.20 12.26 24.39
N LYS A 264 4.06 13.60 24.29
CA LYS A 264 5.19 14.54 24.37
C LYS A 264 5.90 14.55 25.73
N THR A 265 5.32 14.00 26.80
CA THR A 265 5.98 13.96 28.12
C THR A 265 6.82 12.70 28.33
N SER A 266 6.55 11.62 27.58
CA SER A 266 7.26 10.35 27.69
C SER A 266 8.73 10.47 27.28
N ARG A 267 9.65 10.10 28.20
CA ARG A 267 11.10 10.08 27.92
C ARG A 267 11.46 9.16 26.76
N ALA A 268 10.80 8.01 26.65
CA ALA A 268 11.02 7.06 25.57
C ALA A 268 10.60 7.65 24.20
N VAL A 269 9.40 8.26 24.14
CA VAL A 269 8.91 8.91 22.92
C VAL A 269 9.82 10.08 22.54
N LYS A 270 10.23 10.93 23.50
CA LYS A 270 11.18 12.03 23.24
C LYS A 270 12.50 11.54 22.65
N ARG A 271 13.09 10.47 23.21
CA ARG A 271 14.33 9.87 22.66
C ARG A 271 14.12 9.39 21.22
N ARG A 272 13.02 8.68 20.95
CA ARG A 272 12.73 8.19 19.59
C ARG A 272 12.47 9.33 18.60
N MET A 273 11.74 10.37 18.99
CA MET A 273 11.50 11.52 18.12
C MET A 273 12.79 12.31 17.85
N LYS A 274 13.71 12.37 18.82
CA LYS A 274 15.04 12.95 18.61
C LYS A 274 15.85 12.16 17.58
N LEU A 275 15.84 10.82 17.66
CA LEU A 275 16.47 9.94 16.67
C LEU A 275 15.85 10.13 15.29
N VAL A 276 14.52 10.05 15.17
CA VAL A 276 13.83 10.22 13.88
C VAL A 276 14.14 11.59 13.26
N ARG A 277 14.16 12.66 14.08
CA ARG A 277 14.51 14.00 13.62
C ARG A 277 15.96 14.11 13.15
N SER A 278 16.91 13.45 13.81
CA SER A 278 18.31 13.46 13.34
C SER A 278 18.45 12.73 12.01
N LEU A 279 17.84 11.56 11.86
CA LEU A 279 17.85 10.80 10.62
C LEU A 279 17.21 11.57 9.45
N LEU A 280 16.10 12.28 9.70
CA LEU A 280 15.47 13.13 8.68
C LEU A 280 16.39 14.28 8.24
N ALA A 281 17.10 14.93 9.18
CA ALA A 281 18.04 16.01 8.87
C ALA A 281 19.26 15.49 8.11
N GLU A 282 19.83 14.34 8.52
CA GLU A 282 20.94 13.68 7.83
C GLU A 282 20.57 13.23 6.41
N ALA A 283 19.30 12.86 6.18
CA ALA A 283 18.77 12.52 4.86
C ALA A 283 18.32 13.75 4.04
N GLY A 284 18.46 14.97 4.55
CA GLY A 284 18.03 16.20 3.84
C GLY A 284 16.53 16.31 3.61
N ARG A 285 15.70 15.68 4.47
CA ARG A 285 14.23 15.67 4.37
C ARG A 285 13.55 16.79 5.17
N ILE A 286 14.28 17.46 6.07
CA ILE A 286 13.85 18.62 6.87
C ILE A 286 14.96 19.65 7.04
#